data_AF-A0A0F3GW83-F1
#
_entry.id   AF-A0A0F3GW83-F1
#
_cell.length_a   1.000
_cell.length_b   1.000
_cell.length_c   1.000
_cell.angle_alpha   90.00
_cell.angle_beta   90.00
_cell.angle_gamma   90.00
#
_symmetry.space_group_name_H-M   'P 1'
#
loop_
_entity.id
_entity.type
_entity.pdbx_description
1 polymer ?
#
loop_
_entity_poly.entity_id
_entity_poly.type
_entity_poly.pdbx_seq_one_letter_code
_entity_poly.pdbx_strand_id
1 'polypeptide(L)'
;MLKKVTLATLIVSLLLSAVVMAVGTIELPKTGQTSTYATGDDGAIEGGVAWPSPRFTDNGNQTVTDNLTGLMWTKDANLPAATKTWQQALDYVTSMNAG
;
A
#
# COMPACT_ATOMS: atom_id res chain seq x y z
N MET A 1 35.35 0.34 32.04
CA MET A 1 34.73 1.11 30.93
C MET A 1 34.19 0.22 29.82
N LEU A 2 34.80 -0.95 29.54
CA LEU A 2 34.38 -1.84 28.44
C LEU A 2 32.93 -2.37 28.56
N LYS A 3 32.43 -2.68 29.77
CA LYS A 3 31.06 -3.20 29.98
C LYS A 3 29.93 -2.20 29.71
N LYS A 4 30.21 -0.88 29.79
CA LYS A 4 29.20 0.17 29.55
C LYS A 4 29.01 0.47 28.06
N VAL A 5 30.07 0.30 27.26
CA VAL A 5 30.04 0.52 25.80
C VAL A 5 29.31 -0.62 25.09
N THR A 6 29.48 -1.86 25.54
CA THR A 6 28.78 -3.04 24.97
C THR A 6 27.26 -3.03 25.25
N LEU A 7 26.81 -2.41 26.35
CA LEU A 7 25.40 -2.30 26.69
C LEU A 7 24.68 -1.20 25.89
N ALA A 8 25.38 -0.09 25.59
CA ALA A 8 24.84 1.00 24.78
C ALA A 8 24.66 0.61 23.31
N THR A 9 25.57 -0.19 22.74
CA THR A 9 25.43 -0.69 21.37
C THR A 9 24.29 -1.70 21.23
N LEU A 10 24.04 -2.53 22.26
CA LEU A 10 22.93 -3.51 22.25
C LEU A 10 21.54 -2.83 22.23
N ILE A 11 21.40 -1.70 22.94
CA ILE A 11 20.14 -0.92 23.03
C ILE A 11 19.85 -0.18 21.71
N VAL A 12 20.88 0.34 21.03
CA VAL A 12 20.71 1.00 19.71
C VAL A 12 20.35 -0.02 18.63
N SER A 13 20.91 -1.24 18.66
CA SER A 13 20.51 -2.32 17.74
C SER A 13 19.09 -2.84 17.98
N LEU A 14 18.62 -2.80 19.23
CA LEU A 14 17.26 -3.24 19.59
C LEU A 14 16.19 -2.22 19.14
N LEU A 15 16.52 -0.92 19.11
CA LEU A 15 15.63 0.14 18.63
C LEU A 15 15.49 0.20 17.10
N LEU A 16 16.42 -0.39 16.34
CA LEU A 16 16.36 -0.43 14.87
C LEU A 16 15.55 -1.63 14.33
N SER A 17 15.16 -2.57 15.20
CA SER A 17 14.49 -3.82 14.81
C SER A 17 12.96 -3.74 14.85
N ALA A 18 12.39 -2.57 15.16
CA ALA A 18 10.95 -2.36 15.25
C ALA A 18 10.43 -1.47 14.11
N VAL A 19 10.87 -1.72 12.87
CA VAL A 19 9.97 -1.45 11.75
C VAL A 19 8.96 -2.57 11.77
N VAL A 20 7.90 -2.36 12.56
CA VAL A 20 6.71 -3.20 12.52
C VAL A 20 6.18 -3.06 11.10
N MET A 21 6.48 -4.03 10.24
CA MET A 21 5.69 -4.26 9.03
C MET A 21 4.32 -4.72 9.53
N ALA A 22 3.50 -3.77 9.96
CA ALA A 22 2.09 -4.00 10.15
C ALA A 22 1.58 -4.33 8.75
N VAL A 23 1.42 -5.62 8.48
CA VAL A 23 0.56 -6.08 7.38
C VAL A 23 -0.84 -5.71 7.84
N GLY A 24 -1.17 -4.43 7.71
CA GLY A 24 -2.43 -3.87 8.15
C GLY A 24 -3.54 -4.56 7.37
N THR A 25 -4.64 -4.88 8.04
CA THR A 25 -5.89 -5.13 7.36
C THR A 25 -6.14 -3.95 6.42
N ILE A 26 -6.15 -4.19 5.10
CA ILE A 26 -6.44 -3.14 4.13
C ILE A 26 -7.91 -2.80 4.29
N GLU A 27 -8.20 -1.56 4.69
CA GLU A 27 -9.56 -1.04 4.67
C GLU A 27 -9.97 -0.76 3.22
N LEU A 28 -11.12 -1.29 2.81
CA LEU A 28 -11.65 -1.04 1.48
C LEU A 28 -12.52 0.21 1.47
N PRO A 29 -12.44 1.03 0.40
CA PRO A 29 -13.28 2.22 0.28
C PRO A 29 -14.74 1.82 0.14
N LYS A 30 -15.62 2.53 0.86
CA LYS A 30 -17.02 2.59 0.46
C LYS A 30 -17.13 3.22 -0.93
N THR A 31 -17.85 2.57 -1.83
CA THR A 31 -17.90 2.95 -3.25
C THR A 31 -18.74 4.20 -3.52
N GLY A 32 -19.61 4.56 -2.58
CA GLY A 32 -20.58 5.65 -2.72
C GLY A 32 -21.81 5.28 -3.55
N GLN A 33 -21.91 4.04 -4.02
CA GLN A 33 -23.14 3.53 -4.63
C GLN A 33 -24.23 3.40 -3.56
N THR A 34 -25.41 3.97 -3.81
CA THR A 34 -26.61 3.86 -2.93
C THR A 34 -27.80 3.25 -3.66
N SER A 35 -27.71 3.10 -5.00
CA SER A 35 -28.74 2.44 -5.80
C SER A 35 -28.45 0.96 -5.87
N THR A 36 -29.44 0.13 -5.53
CA THR A 36 -29.37 -1.33 -5.63
C THR A 36 -29.93 -1.82 -6.97
N TYR A 37 -29.19 -2.69 -7.63
CA TYR A 37 -29.57 -3.43 -8.84
C TYR A 37 -29.75 -4.93 -8.56
N ALA A 38 -29.09 -5.47 -7.53
CA ALA A 38 -29.22 -6.85 -7.10
C ALA A 38 -28.90 -7.03 -5.61
N THR A 39 -29.42 -8.08 -4.98
CA THR A 39 -29.04 -8.44 -3.60
C THR A 39 -27.53 -8.68 -3.51
N GLY A 40 -26.87 -7.98 -2.60
CA GLY A 40 -25.44 -8.15 -2.34
C GLY A 40 -24.52 -7.33 -3.25
N ASP A 41 -25.06 -6.39 -4.03
CA ASP A 41 -24.23 -5.38 -4.70
C ASP A 41 -23.77 -4.26 -3.75
N ASP A 42 -22.95 -3.35 -4.27
CA ASP A 42 -22.36 -2.28 -3.45
C ASP A 42 -23.40 -1.30 -2.92
N GLY A 43 -24.50 -1.06 -3.66
CA GLY A 43 -25.63 -0.23 -3.21
C GLY A 43 -26.49 -0.89 -2.13
N ALA A 44 -26.60 -2.23 -2.12
CA ALA A 44 -27.28 -2.98 -1.08
C ALA A 44 -26.45 -3.14 0.20
N ILE A 45 -25.14 -3.37 0.04
CA ILE A 45 -24.23 -3.63 1.16
C ILE A 45 -23.71 -2.31 1.75
N GLU A 46 -23.43 -1.33 0.90
CA GLU A 46 -22.81 -0.05 1.27
C GLU A 46 -21.53 -0.21 2.11
N GLY A 47 -20.82 -1.33 1.88
CA GLY A 47 -19.69 -1.76 2.70
C GLY A 47 -18.41 -0.97 2.45
N GLY A 48 -17.47 -1.07 3.39
CA GLY A 48 -16.21 -0.32 3.38
C GLY A 48 -16.25 0.91 4.29
N VAL A 49 -15.18 1.69 4.27
CA VAL A 49 -15.01 2.88 5.11
C VAL A 49 -15.08 4.17 4.29
N ALA A 50 -15.34 5.29 4.96
CA ALA A 50 -15.29 6.61 4.34
C ALA A 50 -13.88 6.90 3.81
N TRP A 51 -13.80 7.64 2.70
CA TRP A 51 -12.50 8.01 2.13
C TRP A 51 -11.82 9.05 3.03
N PRO A 52 -10.50 8.91 3.30
CA PRO A 52 -9.75 9.98 3.94
C PRO A 52 -9.63 11.20 3.02
N SER A 53 -9.38 12.37 3.60
CA SER A 53 -9.13 13.61 2.86
C SER A 53 -7.79 14.20 3.30
N PRO A 54 -6.76 14.22 2.43
CA PRO A 54 -6.77 13.72 1.04
C PRO A 54 -6.69 12.18 0.97
N ARG A 55 -7.28 11.57 -0.07
CA ARG A 55 -7.11 10.13 -0.31
C ARG A 55 -5.75 9.78 -0.93
N PHE A 56 -5.27 10.61 -1.85
CA PHE A 56 -4.04 10.33 -2.58
C PHE A 56 -2.98 11.39 -2.27
N THR A 57 -1.75 10.95 -2.05
CA THR A 57 -0.58 11.80 -1.84
C THR A 57 0.41 11.59 -2.99
N ASP A 58 0.75 12.66 -3.71
CA ASP A 58 1.84 12.63 -4.70
C ASP A 58 3.18 12.66 -3.98
N ASN A 59 4.06 11.70 -4.26
CA ASN A 59 5.36 11.59 -3.64
C ASN A 59 6.46 12.39 -4.37
N GLY A 60 6.14 13.04 -5.51
CA GLY A 60 7.09 13.84 -6.28
C GLY A 60 8.15 13.03 -7.04
N ASN A 61 7.99 11.71 -7.10
CA ASN A 61 8.94 10.77 -7.69
C ASN A 61 8.26 9.79 -8.68
N GLN A 62 7.18 10.24 -9.33
CA GLN A 62 6.33 9.42 -10.23
C GLN A 62 5.55 8.30 -9.54
N THR A 63 5.39 8.35 -8.21
CA THR A 63 4.49 7.48 -7.45
C THR A 63 3.44 8.28 -6.67
N VAL A 64 2.34 7.62 -6.34
CA VAL A 64 1.21 8.15 -5.58
C VAL A 64 0.87 7.17 -4.46
N THR A 65 0.76 7.65 -3.23
CA THR A 65 0.32 6.86 -2.08
C THR A 65 -1.19 6.97 -1.91
N ASP A 66 -1.90 5.84 -1.80
CA ASP A 66 -3.30 5.78 -1.36
C ASP A 66 -3.34 5.72 0.17
N ASN A 67 -3.69 6.84 0.80
CA ASN A 67 -3.71 7.00 2.25
C ASN A 67 -4.77 6.12 2.94
N LEU A 68 -5.75 5.58 2.19
CA LEU A 68 -6.73 4.65 2.72
C LEU A 68 -6.15 3.24 2.86
N THR A 69 -5.49 2.76 1.81
CA THR A 69 -5.02 1.37 1.74
C THR A 69 -3.57 1.20 2.17
N GLY A 70 -2.81 2.29 2.24
CA GLY A 70 -1.36 2.30 2.46
C GLY A 70 -0.56 1.83 1.24
N LEU A 71 -1.23 1.52 0.12
CA LEU A 71 -0.57 1.07 -1.10
C LEU A 71 0.03 2.24 -1.88
N MET A 72 1.10 1.97 -2.60
CA MET A 72 1.77 2.92 -3.49
C MET A 72 1.61 2.48 -4.93
N TRP A 73 1.28 3.43 -5.81
CA TRP A 73 1.00 3.21 -7.21
C TRP A 73 1.88 4.09 -8.07
N THR A 74 2.10 3.66 -9.31
CA THR A 74 2.83 4.44 -10.30
C THR A 74 1.90 5.47 -10.90
N LYS A 75 2.41 6.68 -11.17
CA LYS A 75 1.60 7.77 -11.74
C LYS A 75 1.28 7.53 -13.22
N ASP A 76 2.14 6.80 -13.91
CA ASP A 76 1.94 6.32 -15.28
C ASP A 76 1.37 4.90 -15.25
N ALA A 77 0.24 4.69 -15.94
CA ALA A 77 -0.41 3.39 -16.09
C ALA A 77 0.19 2.56 -17.25
N ASN A 78 1.06 3.14 -18.07
CA ASN A 78 1.73 2.50 -19.21
C ASN A 78 3.26 2.43 -19.02
N LEU A 79 3.74 2.24 -17.78
CA LEU A 79 5.17 2.08 -17.51
C LEU A 79 5.90 1.04 -18.37
N PRO A 80 5.32 -0.12 -18.72
CA PRO A 80 6.04 -1.06 -19.55
C PRO A 80 6.19 -0.62 -21.02
N ALA A 81 5.46 0.43 -21.43
CA ALA A 81 5.47 1.05 -22.76
C ALA A 81 5.31 0.08 -23.94
N ALA A 82 4.82 -1.14 -23.68
CA ALA A 82 4.65 -2.21 -24.65
C ALA A 82 3.63 -3.22 -24.12
N THR A 83 2.96 -3.91 -25.05
CA THR A 83 2.11 -5.05 -24.71
C THR A 83 2.94 -6.20 -24.15
N LYS A 84 2.37 -6.90 -23.17
CA LYS A 84 2.98 -8.08 -22.55
C LYS A 84 2.02 -9.25 -22.64
N THR A 85 2.57 -10.46 -22.75
CA THR A 85 1.77 -11.65 -22.47
C THR A 85 1.36 -11.65 -20.99
N TRP A 86 0.34 -12.44 -20.65
CA TRP A 86 -0.12 -12.56 -19.27
C TRP A 86 1.02 -12.86 -18.29
N GLN A 87 1.88 -13.84 -18.62
CA GLN A 87 3.00 -14.21 -17.76
C GLN A 87 4.02 -13.07 -17.64
N GLN A 88 4.37 -12.42 -18.75
CA GLN A 88 5.30 -11.28 -18.72
C GLN A 88 4.77 -10.11 -17.88
N ALA A 89 3.45 -9.90 -17.83
CA ALA A 89 2.84 -8.90 -16.97
C ALA A 89 2.96 -9.27 -15.49
N LEU A 90 2.73 -10.54 -15.12
CA LEU A 90 2.94 -11.02 -13.75
C LEU A 90 4.40 -10.91 -13.30
N ASP A 91 5.34 -11.29 -14.17
CA ASP A 91 6.77 -11.17 -13.90
C ASP A 91 7.18 -9.70 -13.73
N TYR A 92 6.62 -8.80 -14.56
CA TYR A 92 6.84 -7.36 -14.44
C TYR A 92 6.33 -6.80 -13.10
N VAL A 93 5.09 -7.14 -12.70
CA VAL A 93 4.54 -6.74 -11.38
C VAL A 93 5.40 -7.28 -10.24
N THR A 94 5.88 -8.52 -10.36
CA THR A 94 6.80 -9.12 -9.37
C THR A 94 8.08 -8.30 -9.24
N SER A 95 8.66 -7.86 -10.37
CA SER A 95 9.85 -7.00 -10.35
C SER A 95 9.60 -5.62 -9.74
N MET A 96 8.43 -5.00 -9.99
CA MET A 96 8.06 -3.71 -9.39
C MET A 96 7.91 -3.81 -7.87
N ASN A 97 7.40 -4.94 -7.37
CA ASN A 97 7.21 -5.18 -5.95
C ASN A 97 8.50 -5.56 -5.21
N ALA A 98 9.62 -5.77 -5.91
CA ALA A 98 10.88 -6.21 -5.30
C ALA A 98 11.75 -5.06 -4.73
N GLY A 99 11.49 -3.80 -5.12
CA GLY A 99 12.23 -2.63 -4.66
C GLY A 99 13.49 -2.33 -5.47
#